data_AF-A0A2D9C827-F1
#
_entry.id   AF-A0A2D9C827-F1
#
_cell.length_a   1.000
_cell.length_b   1.000
_cell.length_c   1.000
_cell.angle_alpha   90.00
_cell.angle_beta   90.00
_cell.angle_gamma   90.00
#
_symmetry.space_group_name_H-M   'P 1'
#
loop_
_entity.id
_entity.type
_entity.pdbx_description
1 polymer ?
#
loop_
_entity_poly.entity_id
_entity_poly.type
_entity_poly.pdbx_seq_one_letter_code
_entity_poly.pdbx_strand_id
1 'polypeptide(L)'
;MWVVVLGHPPIVSNRALAPHWTLKRARVQLCPASPRIDQFEPALGTPLTRCEGLEGFERSTPMRTNVVARHMEVTDPIREHAENKAKKLDKFNDLIQQIDIKFWKENSAQENFSVEVVVDVINHPDFIAKADGHDLYLVIDDAIGKVARQLNDHREKLKVEHQRG
;
A
#
# COMPACT_ATOMS: atom_id res chain seq x y z
N MET A 1 -34.53 -57.94 -27.31
CA MET A 1 -33.78 -58.45 -26.15
C MET A 1 -33.48 -57.25 -25.25
N TRP A 2 -33.96 -57.29 -24.01
CA TRP A 2 -33.71 -56.30 -22.94
C TRP A 2 -32.21 -56.30 -22.62
N VAL A 3 -31.53 -55.24 -22.16
CA VAL A 3 -31.65 -54.54 -20.86
C VAL A 3 -30.83 -53.24 -20.96
N VAL A 4 -31.36 -52.09 -20.47
CA VAL A 4 -30.53 -50.93 -20.09
C VAL A 4 -30.88 -50.53 -18.66
N VAL A 5 -29.81 -50.39 -17.89
CA VAL A 5 -29.72 -50.12 -16.46
C VAL A 5 -29.80 -48.62 -16.18
N LEU A 6 -30.65 -48.30 -15.19
CA LEU A 6 -30.58 -47.27 -14.14
C LEU A 6 -29.63 -46.06 -14.30
N GLY A 7 -30.21 -44.87 -14.08
CA GLY A 7 -29.48 -43.64 -13.73
C GLY A 7 -30.40 -42.45 -13.43
N HIS A 8 -30.88 -42.35 -12.18
CA HIS A 8 -31.57 -41.19 -11.55
C HIS A 8 -30.69 -39.91 -11.57
N PRO A 9 -31.18 -38.72 -11.14
CA PRO A 9 -32.44 -38.00 -11.41
C PRO A 9 -32.16 -36.51 -11.76
N PRO A 10 -33.14 -35.72 -12.25
CA PRO A 10 -33.03 -34.26 -12.16
C PRO A 10 -33.92 -33.64 -11.08
N ILE A 11 -33.24 -32.80 -10.31
CA ILE A 11 -33.65 -31.72 -9.44
C ILE A 11 -34.71 -30.82 -10.12
N VAL A 12 -35.76 -30.46 -9.37
CA VAL A 12 -36.32 -29.09 -9.29
C VAL A 12 -37.43 -29.11 -8.24
N SER A 13 -37.32 -28.27 -7.21
CA SER A 13 -38.52 -27.76 -6.56
C SER A 13 -38.30 -26.36 -6.01
N ASN A 14 -39.09 -25.48 -6.61
CA ASN A 14 -39.27 -24.07 -6.38
C ASN A 14 -40.03 -23.84 -5.05
N ARG A 15 -39.55 -22.98 -4.15
CA ARG A 15 -40.38 -22.42 -3.07
C ARG A 15 -39.71 -21.16 -2.49
N ALA A 16 -40.12 -19.99 -2.97
CA ALA A 16 -41.22 -19.17 -2.46
C ALA A 16 -40.76 -18.23 -1.34
N LEU A 17 -40.93 -16.94 -1.65
CA LEU A 17 -40.71 -15.76 -0.85
C LEU A 17 -41.50 -15.80 0.47
N ALA A 18 -40.88 -15.32 1.54
CA ALA A 18 -41.55 -14.97 2.78
C ALA A 18 -41.13 -13.55 3.20
N PRO A 19 -42.10 -12.63 3.34
CA PRO A 19 -42.03 -11.57 4.33
C PRO A 19 -43.22 -11.72 5.29
N HIS A 20 -43.01 -11.44 6.56
CA HIS A 20 -43.62 -10.29 7.26
C HIS A 20 -43.44 -10.45 8.79
N TRP A 21 -42.87 -9.40 9.36
CA TRP A 21 -42.85 -8.94 10.76
C TRP A 21 -43.77 -9.65 11.78
N THR A 22 -43.23 -10.01 12.95
CA THR A 22 -43.95 -9.78 14.21
C THR A 22 -43.02 -9.64 15.41
N LEU A 23 -43.24 -8.52 16.11
CA LEU A 23 -42.65 -8.04 17.35
C LEU A 23 -42.52 -9.10 18.46
N LYS A 24 -41.36 -9.10 19.14
CA LYS A 24 -41.32 -9.32 20.58
C LYS A 24 -40.58 -8.18 21.27
N ARG A 25 -41.34 -7.55 22.17
CA ARG A 25 -40.98 -6.47 23.09
C ARG A 25 -39.81 -6.88 23.98
N ALA A 26 -38.81 -6.01 24.09
CA ALA A 26 -37.96 -5.93 25.28
C ALA A 26 -37.92 -4.45 25.70
N ARG A 27 -38.42 -4.18 26.91
CA ARG A 27 -38.45 -2.87 27.56
C ARG A 27 -37.63 -2.99 28.84
N VAL A 28 -36.45 -2.38 28.87
CA VAL A 28 -35.74 -1.94 30.09
C VAL A 28 -35.00 -0.67 29.69
N GLN A 29 -35.57 0.51 29.95
CA GLN A 29 -35.41 1.32 31.17
C GLN A 29 -34.18 2.27 31.09
N LEU A 30 -34.45 3.46 30.55
CA LEU A 30 -34.00 4.80 30.98
C LEU A 30 -32.50 5.02 31.32
N CYS A 31 -31.81 5.79 30.46
CA CYS A 31 -30.88 6.82 30.91
C CYS A 31 -31.50 8.20 30.62
N PRO A 32 -31.98 8.95 31.62
CA PRO A 32 -32.34 10.35 31.46
C PRO A 32 -31.11 11.24 31.64
N ALA A 33 -31.27 12.49 31.17
CA ALA A 33 -30.44 13.66 31.44
C ALA A 33 -29.21 13.86 30.53
N SER A 34 -29.50 14.47 29.39
CA SER A 34 -28.64 15.50 28.82
C SER A 34 -28.82 16.79 29.65
N PRO A 35 -27.74 17.48 30.03
CA PRO A 35 -27.73 18.93 30.23
C PRO A 35 -26.66 19.53 29.30
N ARG A 36 -27.06 20.26 28.25
CA ARG A 36 -27.44 21.68 28.26
C ARG A 36 -26.30 22.57 28.80
N ILE A 37 -25.61 23.18 27.84
CA ILE A 37 -24.99 24.52 27.82
C ILE A 37 -25.10 25.31 29.13
N ASP A 38 -23.95 25.66 29.70
CA ASP A 38 -23.70 26.92 30.42
C ASP A 38 -22.18 27.18 30.42
N GLN A 39 -21.68 28.02 29.50
CA GLN A 39 -20.99 29.29 29.83
C GLN A 39 -20.68 29.50 31.32
N PHE A 40 -19.41 29.47 31.73
CA PHE A 40 -18.72 30.62 32.34
C PHE A 40 -17.27 30.28 32.73
N GLU A 41 -16.36 31.21 32.41
CA GLU A 41 -14.94 31.20 32.77
C GLU A 41 -14.70 31.03 34.27
N PRO A 42 -13.60 30.34 34.62
CA PRO A 42 -12.67 30.96 35.56
C PRO A 42 -11.27 31.05 34.95
N ALA A 43 -10.85 32.28 34.64
CA ALA A 43 -9.46 32.65 34.69
C ALA A 43 -8.88 32.22 36.04
N LEU A 44 -7.80 31.43 36.02
CA LEU A 44 -6.67 31.50 36.94
C LEU A 44 -5.68 30.36 36.63
N GLY A 45 -4.51 30.75 36.14
CA GLY A 45 -3.29 29.95 36.16
C GLY A 45 -3.15 28.98 35.00
N THR A 46 -2.56 29.43 33.89
CA THR A 46 -1.94 28.54 32.91
C THR A 46 -0.85 27.75 33.65
N PRO A 47 -1.01 26.44 33.92
CA PRO A 47 0.13 25.64 34.30
C PRO A 47 0.98 25.50 33.03
N LEU A 48 2.29 25.71 33.22
CA LEU A 48 3.39 25.43 32.30
C LEU A 48 2.94 24.56 31.13
N THR A 49 3.01 25.11 29.92
CA THR A 49 2.85 24.39 28.66
C THR A 49 3.51 23.03 28.79
N ARG A 50 2.68 22.01 28.96
CA ARG A 50 3.07 20.65 28.74
C ARG A 50 3.36 20.61 27.25
N CYS A 51 4.63 20.71 26.88
CA CYS A 51 5.06 20.39 25.53
C CYS A 51 4.81 18.90 25.34
N GLU A 52 3.58 18.55 24.97
CA GLU A 52 3.25 17.27 24.41
C GLU A 52 3.86 17.21 23.01
N GLY A 53 4.58 16.13 22.72
CA GLY A 53 4.82 15.69 21.36
C GLY A 53 6.26 15.80 20.90
N LEU A 54 7.02 14.75 21.22
CA LEU A 54 8.16 14.31 20.43
C LEU A 54 7.71 14.10 18.97
N GLU A 55 8.04 15.00 18.06
CA GLU A 55 8.02 14.67 16.64
C GLU A 55 9.34 13.97 16.30
N GLY A 56 9.29 12.64 16.45
CA GLY A 56 9.94 11.71 15.53
C GLY A 56 11.45 11.84 15.42
N PHE A 57 12.16 11.51 16.50
CA PHE A 57 13.49 11.00 16.31
C PHE A 57 13.40 9.61 15.68
N GLU A 58 13.40 9.61 14.34
CA GLU A 58 13.40 8.42 13.48
C GLU A 58 14.74 7.69 13.64
N ARG A 59 14.88 6.95 14.73
CA ARG A 59 15.92 5.93 14.91
C ARG A 59 15.29 4.55 14.95
N SER A 60 14.81 4.15 13.79
CA SER A 60 15.21 2.87 13.23
C SER A 60 15.90 3.26 11.92
N THR A 61 17.03 2.68 11.52
CA THR A 61 17.50 2.83 10.14
C THR A 61 17.05 1.60 9.35
N PRO A 62 15.77 1.53 8.92
CA PRO A 62 15.38 0.68 7.81
C PRO A 62 15.92 1.30 6.51
N MET A 63 15.79 0.56 5.41
CA MET A 63 16.13 1.03 4.06
C MET A 63 15.74 2.51 3.85
N ARG A 64 16.63 3.32 3.27
CA ARG A 64 16.32 4.73 3.03
C ARG A 64 15.59 4.86 1.70
N THR A 65 14.35 5.39 1.70
CA THR A 65 13.61 5.69 0.47
C THR A 65 13.64 7.19 0.21
N ASN A 66 14.12 7.59 -0.97
CA ASN A 66 14.16 8.97 -1.43
C ASN A 66 13.25 9.13 -2.65
N VAL A 67 12.30 10.04 -2.57
CA VAL A 67 11.32 10.29 -3.65
C VAL A 67 11.57 11.70 -4.18
N VAL A 68 11.94 11.79 -5.46
CA VAL A 68 12.33 13.05 -6.11
C VAL A 68 11.49 13.26 -7.37
N ALA A 69 10.84 14.42 -7.46
CA ALA A 69 10.18 14.85 -8.68
C ALA A 69 10.95 15.99 -9.34
N ARG A 70 11.06 15.96 -10.68
CA ARG A 70 11.58 17.09 -11.46
C ARG A 70 10.44 17.68 -12.27
N HIS A 71 10.22 18.99 -12.13
CA HIS A 71 9.18 19.74 -12.84
C HIS A 71 7.74 19.29 -12.53
N MET A 72 7.52 18.71 -11.35
CA MET A 72 6.21 18.27 -10.88
C MET A 72 6.11 18.42 -9.36
N GLU A 73 4.92 18.71 -8.85
CA GLU A 73 4.64 18.70 -7.41
C GLU A 73 4.37 17.27 -6.94
N VAL A 74 5.08 16.84 -5.89
CA VAL A 74 4.82 15.55 -5.24
C VAL A 74 3.71 15.76 -4.22
N THR A 75 2.53 15.24 -4.52
CA THR A 75 1.44 15.18 -3.55
C THR A 75 1.64 14.00 -2.59
N ASP A 76 1.15 14.11 -1.35
CA ASP A 76 1.18 13.05 -0.35
C ASP A 76 0.76 11.66 -0.87
N PRO A 77 -0.34 11.49 -1.65
CA PRO A 77 -0.75 10.17 -2.15
C PRO A 77 0.27 9.56 -3.12
N ILE A 78 0.99 10.37 -3.90
CA ILE A 78 2.03 9.87 -4.82
C ILE A 78 3.20 9.33 -4.01
N ARG A 79 3.61 10.07 -2.97
CA ARG A 79 4.69 9.66 -2.08
C ARG A 79 4.34 8.36 -1.36
N GLU A 80 3.16 8.30 -0.74
CA GLU A 80 2.70 7.11 -0.02
C GLU A 80 2.61 5.89 -0.95
N HIS A 81 2.12 6.07 -2.19
CA HIS A 81 2.10 5.01 -3.19
C HIS A 81 3.50 4.52 -3.52
N ALA A 82 4.44 5.42 -3.82
CA ALA A 82 5.82 5.07 -4.14
C ALA A 82 6.50 4.33 -2.97
N GLU A 83 6.33 4.82 -1.74
CA GLU A 83 6.85 4.19 -0.52
C GLU A 83 6.24 2.80 -0.28
N ASN A 84 4.92 2.65 -0.48
CA ASN A 84 4.26 1.35 -0.35
C ASN A 84 4.73 0.33 -1.41
N LYS A 85 5.09 0.78 -2.61
CA LYS A 85 5.68 -0.08 -3.64
C LYS A 85 7.15 -0.41 -3.33
N ALA A 86 7.93 0.57 -2.87
CA ALA A 86 9.32 0.38 -2.46
C ALA A 86 9.45 -0.66 -1.33
N LYS A 87 8.54 -0.63 -0.33
CA LYS A 87 8.47 -1.64 0.75
C LYS A 87 8.30 -3.08 0.25
N LYS A 88 7.82 -3.29 -0.98
CA LYS A 88 7.75 -4.65 -1.56
C LYS A 88 9.11 -5.14 -2.02
N LEU A 89 10.01 -4.25 -2.45
CA LEU A 89 11.35 -4.59 -2.94
C LEU A 89 12.26 -5.12 -1.82
N ASP A 90 12.10 -4.59 -0.61
CA ASP A 90 12.76 -5.06 0.62
C ASP A 90 12.65 -6.57 0.83
N LYS A 91 11.48 -7.15 0.54
CA LYS A 91 11.23 -8.59 0.70
C LYS A 91 12.06 -9.47 -0.25
N PHE A 92 12.52 -8.92 -1.37
CA PHE A 92 13.27 -9.68 -2.38
C PHE A 92 14.75 -9.73 -2.05
N ASN A 93 15.29 -8.66 -1.46
CA ASN A 93 16.70 -8.54 -1.12
C ASN A 93 16.88 -7.74 0.18
N ASP A 94 17.34 -8.44 1.22
CA ASP A 94 17.63 -7.88 2.55
C ASP A 94 18.84 -6.91 2.53
N LEU A 95 19.62 -6.92 1.45
CA LEU A 95 20.84 -6.13 1.28
C LEU A 95 20.62 -4.76 0.64
N ILE A 96 19.38 -4.28 0.54
CA ILE A 96 19.06 -2.97 -0.04
C ILE A 96 19.36 -1.87 0.99
N GLN A 97 20.20 -0.91 0.62
CA GLN A 97 20.55 0.22 1.50
C GLN A 97 19.68 1.44 1.24
N GLN A 98 19.52 1.79 -0.04
CA GLN A 98 18.83 3.00 -0.47
C GLN A 98 18.05 2.77 -1.76
N ILE A 99 16.85 3.34 -1.83
CA ILE A 99 15.98 3.34 -3.01
C ILE A 99 15.71 4.80 -3.38
N ASP A 100 16.13 5.19 -4.58
CA ASP A 100 15.85 6.51 -5.15
C ASP A 100 14.82 6.36 -6.28
N ILE A 101 13.65 6.98 -6.10
CA ILE A 101 12.59 7.04 -7.09
C ILE A 101 12.56 8.45 -7.65
N LYS A 102 12.93 8.59 -8.92
CA LYS A 102 12.97 9.86 -9.63
C LYS A 102 11.91 9.85 -10.72
N PHE A 103 11.05 10.84 -10.75
CA PHE A 103 10.06 10.97 -11.83
C PHE A 103 10.02 12.39 -12.38
N TRP A 104 9.72 12.49 -13.67
CA TRP A 104 9.65 13.76 -14.37
C TRP A 104 8.68 13.68 -15.54
N LYS A 105 8.15 14.85 -15.92
CA LYS A 105 7.38 15.00 -17.15
C LYS A 105 8.34 15.35 -18.28
N GLU A 106 8.30 14.61 -19.38
CA GLU A 106 9.22 14.85 -20.51
C GLU A 106 8.84 16.10 -21.32
N ASN A 107 7.54 16.33 -21.53
CA ASN A 107 7.05 17.50 -22.25
C ASN A 107 5.76 18.01 -21.61
N SER A 108 5.59 19.33 -21.49
CA SER A 108 4.32 19.88 -20.99
C SER A 108 3.13 19.59 -21.91
N ALA A 109 3.37 19.51 -23.22
CA ALA A 109 2.36 19.29 -24.26
C ALA A 109 1.95 17.82 -24.43
N GLN A 110 2.79 16.89 -23.97
CA GLN A 110 2.53 15.46 -24.08
C GLN A 110 2.40 14.89 -22.67
N GLU A 111 1.35 14.14 -22.39
CA GLU A 111 1.08 13.58 -21.06
C GLU A 111 1.93 12.33 -20.78
N ASN A 112 3.21 12.38 -21.16
CA ASN A 112 4.15 11.29 -20.95
C ASN A 112 4.93 11.55 -19.65
N PHE A 113 4.84 10.58 -18.75
CA PHE A 113 5.59 10.53 -17.51
C PHE A 113 6.72 9.52 -17.64
N SER A 114 7.90 9.91 -17.16
CA SER A 114 9.07 9.06 -17.12
C SER A 114 9.51 8.88 -15.67
N VAL A 115 9.75 7.63 -15.29
CA VAL A 115 10.18 7.25 -13.95
C VAL A 115 11.47 6.45 -14.05
N GLU A 116 12.43 6.80 -13.20
CA GLU A 116 13.68 6.09 -12.98
C GLU A 116 13.75 5.66 -11.53
N VAL A 117 13.92 4.36 -11.31
CA VAL A 117 14.15 3.78 -9.99
C VAL A 117 15.59 3.30 -9.95
N VAL A 118 16.33 3.76 -8.94
CA VAL A 118 17.70 3.35 -8.65
C VAL A 118 17.72 2.68 -7.30
N VAL A 119 18.23 1.45 -7.23
CA VAL A 119 18.36 0.68 -6.00
C VAL A 119 19.82 0.38 -5.74
N ASP A 120 20.31 0.84 -4.60
CA ASP A 120 21.64 0.56 -4.09
C ASP A 120 21.64 -0.71 -3.24
N VAL A 121 22.53 -1.64 -3.57
CA VAL A 121 22.65 -2.94 -2.92
C VAL A 121 24.10 -3.14 -2.47
N ILE A 122 24.28 -3.71 -1.26
CA ILE A 122 25.61 -4.01 -0.73
C ILE A 122 26.35 -4.98 -1.67
N ASN A 123 27.60 -4.66 -1.99
CA ASN A 123 28.50 -5.53 -2.77
C ASN A 123 28.01 -5.81 -4.21
N HIS A 124 27.18 -4.94 -4.78
CA HIS A 124 26.73 -5.02 -6.16
C HIS A 124 26.58 -3.60 -6.76
N PRO A 125 26.77 -3.41 -8.07
CA PRO A 125 26.42 -2.14 -8.72
C PRO A 125 24.94 -1.79 -8.56
N ASP A 126 24.63 -0.50 -8.67
CA ASP A 126 23.27 0.01 -8.60
C ASP A 126 22.36 -0.59 -9.68
N PHE A 127 21.16 -0.99 -9.27
CA PHE A 127 20.13 -1.46 -10.19
C PHE A 127 19.31 -0.27 -10.67
N ILE A 128 19.41 0.03 -11.96
CA ILE A 128 18.65 1.12 -12.58
C ILE A 128 17.57 0.52 -13.46
N ALA A 129 16.33 0.97 -13.26
CA ALA A 129 15.23 0.70 -14.18
C ALA A 129 14.55 1.99 -14.58
N LYS A 130 14.19 2.09 -15.87
CA LYS A 130 13.42 3.20 -16.42
C LYS A 130 12.11 2.70 -17.02
N ALA A 131 11.07 3.48 -16.85
CA ALA A 131 9.78 3.25 -17.48
C ALA A 131 9.19 4.59 -17.92
N ASP A 132 8.42 4.53 -19.00
CA ASP A 132 7.70 5.65 -19.60
C ASP A 132 6.25 5.24 -19.86
N GLY A 133 5.34 6.21 -19.82
CA GLY A 133 3.92 5.96 -20.09
C GLY A 133 3.03 7.17 -19.82
N HIS A 134 1.72 6.99 -20.05
CA HIS A 134 0.73 8.07 -19.96
C HIS A 134 0.20 8.31 -18.54
N ASP A 135 0.41 7.35 -17.63
CA ASP A 135 -0.10 7.39 -16.25
C ASP A 135 1.02 7.16 -15.24
N LEU A 136 1.24 8.13 -14.35
CA LEU A 136 2.32 8.09 -13.36
C LEU A 136 2.24 6.85 -12.44
N TYR A 137 1.05 6.48 -11.97
CA TYR A 137 0.90 5.36 -11.04
C TYR A 137 1.26 4.03 -11.71
N LEU A 138 0.83 3.85 -12.96
CA LEU A 138 1.18 2.67 -13.75
C LEU A 138 2.67 2.62 -14.07
N VAL A 139 3.28 3.75 -14.40
CA VAL A 139 4.71 3.81 -14.74
C VAL A 139 5.58 3.53 -13.50
N ILE A 140 5.19 4.00 -12.31
CA ILE A 140 5.84 3.64 -11.04
C ILE A 140 5.79 2.13 -10.83
N ASP A 141 4.62 1.51 -10.99
CA ASP A 141 4.44 0.08 -10.86
C ASP A 141 5.30 -0.72 -11.85
N ASP A 142 5.38 -0.27 -13.11
CA ASP A 142 6.22 -0.89 -14.15
C ASP A 142 7.71 -0.79 -13.82
N ALA A 143 8.19 0.38 -13.40
CA ALA A 143 9.57 0.60 -13.01
C ALA A 143 9.97 -0.29 -11.81
N ILE A 144 9.13 -0.35 -10.78
CA ILE A 144 9.34 -1.22 -9.61
C ILE A 144 9.32 -2.69 -10.01
N GLY A 145 8.41 -3.10 -10.90
CA GLY A 145 8.35 -4.46 -11.43
C GLY A 145 9.61 -4.87 -12.19
N LYS A 146 10.19 -3.96 -12.97
CA LYS A 146 11.47 -4.17 -13.66
C LYS A 146 12.62 -4.38 -12.67
N VAL A 147 12.73 -3.55 -11.63
CA VAL A 147 13.76 -3.73 -10.58
C VAL A 147 13.57 -5.05 -9.83
N ALA A 148 12.34 -5.39 -9.46
CA ALA A 148 12.05 -6.64 -8.75
C ALA A 148 12.53 -7.88 -9.53
N ARG A 149 12.34 -7.88 -10.86
CA ARG A 149 12.85 -8.95 -11.73
C ARG A 149 14.38 -9.01 -11.75
N GLN A 150 15.05 -7.86 -11.85
CA GLN A 150 16.51 -7.79 -11.82
C GLN A 150 17.08 -8.33 -10.50
N LEU A 151 16.48 -7.95 -9.37
CA LEU A 151 16.87 -8.43 -8.04
C LEU A 151 16.66 -9.95 -7.89
N ASN A 152 15.54 -10.48 -8.39
CA ASN A 152 15.27 -11.92 -8.32
C ASN A 152 16.26 -12.72 -9.17
N ASP A 153 16.53 -12.29 -10.40
CA ASP A 153 17.49 -12.92 -11.31
C ASP A 153 18.90 -12.92 -10.71
N HIS A 154 19.32 -11.79 -10.12
CA HIS A 154 20.60 -11.69 -9.43
C HIS A 154 20.70 -12.66 -8.24
N ARG A 155 19.67 -12.71 -7.40
CA ARG A 155 19.61 -13.61 -6.24
C ARG A 155 19.61 -15.09 -6.66
N GLU A 156 18.97 -15.43 -7.77
CA GLU A 156 18.96 -16.80 -8.31
C GLU A 156 20.37 -17.21 -8.78
N LYS A 157 21.07 -16.34 -9.50
CA LYS A 157 22.45 -16.59 -9.96
C LYS A 157 23.42 -16.88 -8.81
N LEU A 158 23.35 -16.12 -7.72
CA LEU A 158 24.18 -16.33 -6.53
C LEU A 158 23.93 -17.71 -5.88
N LYS A 159 22.68 -18.18 -5.87
CA LYS A 159 22.33 -19.51 -5.33
C LYS A 159 22.85 -20.65 -6.21
N VAL A 160 22.75 -20.50 -7.53
CA VAL A 160 23.20 -21.52 -8.49
C VAL A 160 24.71 -21.70 -8.43
N GLU A 161 25.47 -20.60 -8.31
CA GLU A 161 26.93 -20.65 -8.20
C GLU A 161 27.39 -21.41 -6.96
N HIS A 162 26.74 -21.18 -5.82
CA HIS A 162 27.06 -21.88 -4.57
C HIS A 162 26.81 -23.40 -4.62
N GLN A 163 25.91 -23.87 -5.50
CA GLN A 163 25.61 -25.31 -5.65
C GLN A 163 26.53 -26.03 -6.64
N ARG A 164 27.42 -25.31 -7.33
CA ARG A 164 28.29 -25.86 -8.39
C ARG A 164 29.76 -26.00 -8.00
N GLY A 165 30.14 -25.63 -6.76
CA GLY A 165 31.47 -25.88 -6.18
C GLY A 165 31.42 -27.03 -5.18
#